data_AF-A0A3P6R2W4-F1
#
_entry.id   AF-A0A3P6R2W4-F1
#
_cell.length_a   1.000
_cell.length_b   1.000
_cell.length_c   1.000
_cell.angle_alpha   90.00
_cell.angle_beta   90.00
_cell.angle_gamma   90.00
#
_symmetry.space_group_name_H-M   'P 1'
#
loop_
_entity.id
_entity.type
_entity.pdbx_description
1 polymer ?
#
loop_
_entity_poly.entity_id
_entity_poly.type
_entity_poly.pdbx_seq_one_letter_code
_entity_poly.pdbx_strand_id
1 'polypeptide(L)'
;MHGQQAHQTLLSAMTSPGKERTNAFGRMGLTFGLGFLLTPLLSIIATKLFSESAPIIVSAILCIVPVAVLECLLDKRSYEEHQSEVTEESNNHMSITNVIRILNRPGVLNIMFKKNAPIVPMLLTNGFGVIWMRKRFTEQTLLLIGMIFFVSLSFLYFGNEIC
;
A
#
# COMPACT_ATOMS: atom_id res chain seq x y z
N MET A 1 6.32 3.21 -2.94
CA MET A 1 5.34 2.51 -3.82
C MET A 1 5.89 1.26 -4.52
N HIS A 2 7.21 0.99 -4.55
CA HIS A 2 7.75 -0.18 -5.28
C HIS A 2 7.36 -1.55 -4.68
N GLY A 3 7.03 -1.64 -3.39
CA GLY A 3 6.55 -2.90 -2.77
C GLY A 3 5.05 -3.17 -2.91
N GLN A 4 4.23 -2.17 -3.24
CA GLN A 4 2.76 -2.34 -3.28
C GLN A 4 2.32 -3.26 -4.42
N GLN A 5 3.02 -3.24 -5.55
CA GLN A 5 2.68 -4.11 -6.68
C GLN A 5 2.97 -5.58 -6.36
N ALA A 6 4.12 -5.89 -5.77
CA ALA A 6 4.46 -7.24 -5.33
C ALA A 6 3.46 -7.78 -4.29
N HIS A 7 3.09 -6.95 -3.31
CA HIS A 7 2.11 -7.33 -2.30
C HIS A 7 0.70 -7.52 -2.90
N GLN A 8 0.27 -6.67 -3.84
CA GLN A 8 -1.02 -6.84 -4.51
C GLN A 8 -1.07 -8.12 -5.34
N THR A 9 0.03 -8.47 -6.01
CA THR A 9 0.16 -9.70 -6.77
C THR A 9 0.12 -10.91 -5.85
N LEU A 10 0.92 -10.92 -4.78
CA LEU A 10 0.95 -12.01 -3.81
C LEU A 10 -0.43 -12.21 -3.16
N LEU A 11 -1.10 -11.13 -2.76
CA LEU A 11 -2.44 -11.20 -2.17
C LEU A 11 -3.48 -11.75 -3.16
N SER A 12 -3.39 -11.37 -4.44
CA SER A 12 -4.27 -11.95 -5.48
C SER A 12 -3.96 -13.41 -5.79
N ALA A 13 -2.74 -13.89 -5.54
CA ALA A 13 -2.38 -15.29 -5.72
C ALA A 13 -2.90 -16.16 -4.57
N MET A 14 -2.96 -15.61 -3.36
CA MET A 14 -3.39 -16.33 -2.15
C MET A 14 -4.90 -16.21 -1.84
N THR A 15 -5.67 -15.50 -2.66
CA THR A 15 -7.11 -15.27 -2.40
C THR A 15 -7.97 -15.61 -3.60
N SER A 16 -9.15 -16.19 -3.35
CA SER A 16 -10.08 -16.51 -4.44
C SER A 16 -10.76 -15.25 -5.01
N PRO A 17 -11.04 -15.21 -6.32
CA PRO A 17 -11.76 -14.10 -6.95
C PRO A 17 -13.16 -13.91 -6.32
N GLY A 18 -13.58 -12.65 -6.17
CA GLY A 18 -14.90 -12.30 -5.63
C GLY A 18 -14.79 -11.62 -4.27
N LYS A 19 -15.62 -12.05 -3.31
CA LYS A 19 -15.74 -11.38 -2.01
C LYS A 19 -14.45 -11.47 -1.18
N GLU A 20 -13.78 -12.63 -1.21
CA GLU A 20 -12.56 -12.87 -0.42
C GLU A 20 -11.44 -11.92 -0.83
N ARG A 21 -11.05 -11.92 -2.11
CA ARG A 21 -10.01 -11.02 -2.63
C ARG A 21 -10.36 -9.54 -2.46
N THR A 22 -11.63 -9.16 -2.63
CA THR A 22 -12.06 -7.77 -2.44
C THR A 22 -11.91 -7.33 -0.98
N ASN A 23 -12.32 -8.18 -0.04
CA ASN A 23 -12.13 -7.92 1.39
C ASN A 23 -10.64 -7.85 1.77
N ALA A 24 -9.82 -8.76 1.22
CA ALA A 24 -8.37 -8.75 1.44
C ALA A 24 -7.73 -7.44 0.92
N PHE A 25 -8.08 -6.98 -0.27
CA PHE A 25 -7.62 -5.68 -0.80
C PHE A 25 -8.14 -4.49 0.02
N GLY A 26 -9.37 -4.56 0.53
CA GLY A 26 -9.92 -3.56 1.45
C GLY A 26 -9.10 -3.44 2.74
N ARG A 27 -8.78 -4.58 3.35
CA ARG A 27 -7.91 -4.66 4.54
C ARG A 27 -6.49 -4.18 4.27
N MET A 28 -5.93 -4.51 3.11
CA MET A 28 -4.64 -3.96 2.67
C MET A 28 -4.68 -2.42 2.57
N GLY A 29 -5.76 -1.86 2.01
CA GLY A 29 -5.96 -0.41 1.95
C GLY A 29 -6.02 0.24 3.33
N LEU A 30 -6.76 -0.39 4.26
CA LEU A 30 -6.88 0.07 5.65
C LEU A 30 -5.54 0.06 6.39
N THR A 31 -4.75 -1.00 6.27
CA THR A 31 -3.44 -1.08 6.95
C THR A 31 -2.47 -0.03 6.41
N PHE A 32 -2.50 0.28 5.11
CA PHE A 32 -1.74 1.42 4.58
C PHE A 32 -2.22 2.75 5.15
N GLY A 33 -3.54 2.98 5.19
CA GLY A 33 -4.12 4.20 5.75
C GLY A 33 -3.72 4.41 7.21
N LEU A 34 -3.79 3.34 8.02
CA LEU A 34 -3.36 3.36 9.42
C LEU A 34 -1.85 3.64 9.54
N GLY A 35 -1.04 3.03 8.69
CA GLY A 35 0.41 3.27 8.63
C GLY A 35 0.74 4.75 8.38
N PHE A 36 -0.01 5.43 7.48
CA PHE A 36 0.18 6.86 7.21
C PHE A 36 -0.12 7.78 8.39
N LEU A 37 -0.86 7.32 9.41
CA LEU A 37 -1.19 8.11 10.60
C LEU A 37 -0.28 7.77 11.78
N LEU A 38 -0.04 6.48 11.99
CA LEU A 38 0.85 6.03 13.05
C LEU A 38 2.30 6.45 12.80
N THR A 39 2.73 6.50 11.54
CA THR A 39 4.13 6.83 11.21
C THR A 39 4.51 8.27 11.63
N PRO A 40 3.76 9.33 11.29
CA PRO A 40 4.03 10.68 11.80
C PRO A 40 3.93 10.79 13.32
N LEU A 41 2.95 10.13 13.94
CA LEU A 41 2.80 10.14 15.41
C LEU A 41 4.00 9.52 16.11
N LEU A 42 4.39 8.31 15.69
CA LEU A 42 5.56 7.61 16.22
C LEU A 42 6.86 8.37 15.93
N SER A 43 6.98 8.99 14.75
CA SER A 43 8.11 9.86 14.43
C SER A 43 8.21 11.05 15.37
N ILE A 44 7.11 11.75 15.64
CA ILE A 44 7.12 12.90 16.55
C ILE A 44 7.48 12.46 17.96
N ILE A 45 6.91 11.36 18.45
CA ILE A 45 7.24 10.82 19.77
C ILE A 45 8.73 10.43 19.85
N ALA A 46 9.25 9.73 18.84
CA ALA A 46 10.65 9.33 18.80
C ALA A 46 11.59 10.54 18.77
N THR A 47 11.25 11.58 18.00
CA THR A 47 12.01 12.83 17.95
C THR A 47 11.99 13.56 19.29
N LYS A 48 10.84 13.58 19.98
CA LYS A 48 10.70 14.26 21.27
C LYS A 48 11.38 13.52 22.44
N LEU A 49 11.43 12.20 22.40
CA LEU A 49 11.98 11.38 23.49
C LEU A 49 13.48 11.11 23.35
N PHE A 50 14.02 11.04 22.13
CA PHE A 50 15.39 10.62 21.90
C PHE A 50 16.24 11.68 21.20
N SER A 51 15.99 11.93 19.92
CA SER A 51 16.79 12.84 19.07
C SER A 51 16.14 13.02 17.70
N GLU A 52 16.50 14.07 16.97
CA GLU A 52 16.01 14.35 15.61
C GLU A 52 16.26 13.21 14.61
N SER A 53 17.33 12.43 14.80
CA SER A 53 17.65 11.27 13.93
C SER A 53 17.03 9.95 14.40
N ALA A 54 16.39 9.92 15.58
CA ALA A 54 15.83 8.70 16.15
C ALA A 54 14.73 8.03 15.28
N PRO A 55 13.83 8.75 14.60
CA PRO A 55 12.81 8.12 13.74
C PRO A 55 13.40 7.24 12.64
N ILE A 56 14.57 7.60 12.11
CA ILE A 56 15.26 6.84 11.05
C ILE A 56 15.72 5.49 11.60
N ILE A 57 16.35 5.49 12.77
CA ILE A 57 16.86 4.27 13.42
C ILE A 57 15.70 3.36 13.83
N VAL A 58 14.66 3.93 14.44
CA VAL A 58 13.44 3.17 14.81
C VAL A 58 12.80 2.53 13.58
N SER A 59 12.72 3.26 12.46
CA SER A 59 12.18 2.72 11.20
C SER A 59 13.04 1.60 10.63
N ALA A 60 14.38 1.74 10.67
CA ALA A 60 15.31 0.72 10.19
C ALA A 60 15.18 -0.59 10.98
N ILE A 61 15.05 -0.51 12.31
CA ILE A 61 14.81 -1.69 13.17
C ILE A 61 13.44 -2.29 12.87
N LEU A 62 12.40 -1.46 12.72
CA LEU A 62 11.04 -1.93 12.45
C LEU A 62 10.94 -2.67 11.10
N CYS A 63 11.75 -2.30 10.10
CA CYS A 63 11.83 -3.00 8.81
C CYS A 63 12.30 -4.46 8.91
N ILE A 64 12.95 -4.87 10.00
CA ILE A 64 13.32 -6.27 10.24
C ILE A 64 12.07 -7.14 10.44
N VAL A 65 11.01 -6.58 11.04
CA VAL A 65 9.79 -7.34 11.35
C VAL A 65 9.10 -7.85 10.08
N PRO A 66 8.82 -7.03 9.04
CA PRO A 66 8.28 -7.54 7.77
C PRO A 66 9.15 -8.59 7.09
N VAL A 67 10.49 -8.47 7.20
CA VAL A 67 11.43 -9.45 6.62
C VAL A 67 11.33 -10.78 7.35
N ALA A 68 11.32 -10.76 8.69
CA ALA A 68 11.15 -11.97 9.50
C ALA A 68 9.78 -12.62 9.26
N VAL A 69 8.71 -11.83 9.15
CA VAL A 69 7.37 -12.34 8.82
C VAL A 69 7.37 -13.01 7.44
N LEU A 70 8.00 -12.40 6.44
CA LEU A 70 8.04 -12.95 5.08
C LEU A 70 8.82 -14.27 5.03
N GLU A 71 9.97 -14.36 5.69
CA GLU A 71 10.82 -15.57 5.66
C GLU A 71 10.34 -16.68 6.61
N CYS A 72 9.76 -16.34 7.76
CA CYS A 72 9.39 -17.34 8.77
C CYS A 72 7.92 -17.78 8.72
N LEU A 73 7.00 -16.94 8.25
CA LEU A 73 5.56 -17.22 8.31
C LEU A 73 4.92 -17.49 6.95
N LEU A 74 5.56 -17.08 5.86
CA LEU A 74 5.02 -17.25 4.52
C LEU A 74 5.65 -18.47 3.87
N ASP A 75 4.92 -19.59 3.87
CA ASP A 75 5.38 -20.82 3.22
C ASP A 75 5.41 -20.63 1.69
N LYS A 76 6.60 -20.76 1.10
CA LYS A 76 6.84 -20.55 -0.33
C LYS A 76 5.98 -21.46 -1.20
N ARG A 77 5.67 -22.67 -0.70
CA ARG A 77 4.84 -23.64 -1.43
C ARG A 77 3.41 -23.18 -1.64
N SER A 78 2.86 -22.38 -0.72
CA SER A 78 1.44 -22.01 -0.72
C SER A 78 1.03 -21.10 -1.89
N TYR A 79 1.98 -20.42 -2.55
CA TYR A 79 1.71 -19.57 -3.72
C TYR A 79 2.42 -20.03 -5.01
N GLU A 80 3.40 -20.94 -4.93
CA GLU A 80 4.03 -21.57 -6.10
C GLU A 80 3.20 -22.74 -6.67
N GLU A 81 2.43 -23.44 -5.84
CA GLU A 81 1.62 -24.59 -6.28
C GLU A 81 0.49 -24.19 -7.24
N HIS A 82 -0.09 -22.99 -7.09
CA HIS A 82 -1.05 -22.42 -8.05
C HIS A 82 -0.41 -21.94 -9.37
N GLN A 83 0.92 -21.84 -9.42
CA GLN A 83 1.68 -21.51 -10.63
C GLN A 83 2.09 -22.75 -11.43
N SER A 84 1.91 -23.96 -10.86
CA SER A 84 2.45 -25.21 -11.38
C SER A 84 1.68 -25.80 -12.58
N GLU A 85 0.49 -25.26 -12.92
CA GLU A 85 -0.22 -25.66 -14.16
C GLU A 85 0.27 -24.92 -15.42
N VAL A 86 1.26 -24.03 -15.33
CA VAL A 86 1.92 -23.42 -16.50
C VAL A 86 3.38 -23.86 -16.55
N THR A 87 3.60 -25.16 -16.70
CA THR A 87 4.90 -25.67 -17.18
C THR A 87 4.90 -25.57 -18.70
N GLU A 88 5.11 -24.36 -19.23
CA GLU A 88 5.75 -24.18 -20.53
C GLU A 88 7.05 -23.41 -20.32
N GLU A 89 8.14 -24.10 -20.68
CA GLU A 89 9.53 -23.66 -20.79
C GLU A 89 9.90 -22.25 -20.35
N SER A 90 10.73 -22.24 -19.30
CA SER A 90 11.78 -21.27 -19.01
C SER A 90 12.47 -20.70 -20.28
N ASN A 91 11.93 -19.59 -20.77
CA ASN A 91 12.69 -18.54 -21.47
C ASN A 91 12.34 -17.21 -20.81
N ASN A 92 12.84 -17.05 -19.58
CA ASN A 92 12.50 -15.97 -18.66
C ASN A 92 13.25 -14.66 -18.99
N HIS A 93 13.18 -14.22 -20.24
CA HIS A 93 13.48 -12.85 -20.61
C HIS A 93 12.14 -12.14 -20.75
N MET A 94 11.87 -11.12 -19.93
CA MET A 94 10.71 -10.25 -20.11
C MET A 94 10.87 -9.53 -21.46
N SER A 95 10.43 -10.18 -22.53
CA SER A 95 10.56 -9.64 -23.87
C SER A 95 9.63 -8.44 -23.98
N ILE A 96 10.18 -7.31 -24.42
CA ILE A 96 9.44 -6.07 -24.68
C ILE A 96 8.25 -6.37 -25.62
N THR A 97 8.39 -7.35 -26.49
CA THR A 97 7.30 -7.84 -27.36
C THR A 97 6.08 -8.33 -26.57
N ASN A 98 6.27 -9.00 -25.43
CA ASN A 98 5.16 -9.45 -24.58
C ASN A 98 4.50 -8.27 -23.85
N VAL A 99 5.27 -7.27 -23.42
CA VAL A 99 4.73 -6.03 -22.83
C VAL A 99 3.88 -5.29 -23.85
N ILE A 100 4.37 -5.11 -25.09
CA ILE A 100 3.64 -4.45 -26.17
C ILE A 100 2.35 -5.22 -26.50
N ARG A 101 2.40 -6.56 -26.57
CA ARG A 101 1.21 -7.39 -26.77
C ARG A 101 0.16 -7.22 -25.67
N ILE A 102 0.58 -7.12 -24.41
CA ILE A 102 -0.33 -6.88 -23.27
C ILE A 102 -0.96 -5.50 -23.35
N LEU A 103 -0.16 -4.46 -23.64
CA LEU A 103 -0.65 -3.08 -23.78
C LEU A 103 -1.65 -2.92 -24.95
N ASN A 104 -1.43 -3.66 -26.03
CA ASN A 104 -2.31 -3.66 -27.21
C ASN A 104 -3.60 -4.47 -27.03
N ARG A 105 -3.80 -5.18 -25.91
CA ARG A 105 -5.08 -5.85 -25.66
C ARG A 105 -6.21 -4.82 -25.50
N PRO A 106 -7.36 -5.03 -26.17
CA PRO A 106 -8.47 -4.08 -26.09
C PRO A 106 -8.94 -3.93 -24.64
N GLY A 107 -8.94 -2.69 -24.14
CA GLY A 107 -9.37 -2.36 -22.77
C GLY A 107 -8.25 -2.20 -21.74
N VAL A 108 -7.07 -2.84 -21.92
CA VAL A 108 -5.97 -2.74 -20.94
C VAL A 108 -5.47 -1.30 -20.81
N LEU A 109 -5.24 -0.65 -21.94
CA LEU A 109 -4.77 0.74 -21.97
C LEU A 109 -5.78 1.71 -21.33
N ASN A 110 -7.09 1.50 -21.58
CA ASN A 110 -8.16 2.30 -20.97
C ASN A 110 -8.19 2.14 -19.44
N ILE A 111 -8.03 0.92 -18.94
CA ILE A 111 -7.96 0.65 -17.49
C ILE A 111 -6.70 1.28 -16.89
N MET A 112 -5.55 1.18 -17.56
CA MET A 112 -4.31 1.80 -17.11
C MET A 112 -4.41 3.32 -17.04
N PHE A 113 -4.99 3.97 -18.05
CA PHE A 113 -5.21 5.42 -18.00
C PHE A 113 -6.16 5.81 -16.88
N LYS A 114 -7.29 5.12 -16.73
CA LYS A 114 -8.23 5.41 -15.64
C LYS A 114 -7.62 5.21 -14.24
N LYS A 115 -6.78 4.18 -14.06
CA LYS A 115 -6.07 3.94 -12.80
C LYS A 115 -5.05 5.02 -12.48
N ASN A 116 -4.32 5.52 -13.49
CA ASN A 116 -3.24 6.49 -13.30
C ASN A 116 -3.72 7.96 -13.35
N ALA A 117 -4.84 8.25 -14.01
CA ALA A 117 -5.44 9.57 -14.10
C ALA A 117 -5.61 10.27 -12.72
N PRO A 118 -6.10 9.59 -11.65
CA PRO A 118 -6.21 10.22 -10.33
C PRO A 118 -4.88 10.33 -9.57
N ILE A 119 -3.82 9.62 -9.98
CA ILE A 119 -2.52 9.62 -9.27
C ILE A 119 -1.84 10.98 -9.41
N VAL A 120 -1.86 11.55 -10.61
CA VAL A 120 -1.24 12.86 -10.88
C VAL A 120 -1.83 13.97 -10.00
N PRO A 121 -3.16 14.22 -9.99
CA PRO A 121 -3.73 15.24 -9.11
C PRO A 121 -3.53 14.88 -7.63
N MET A 122 -3.60 13.61 -7.24
CA MET A 122 -3.32 13.20 -5.85
C MET A 122 -1.90 13.59 -5.41
N LEU A 123 -0.88 13.35 -6.24
CA LEU A 123 0.51 13.71 -5.93
C LEU A 123 0.68 15.23 -5.83
N LEU A 124 0.04 15.98 -6.72
CA LEU A 124 0.06 17.45 -6.69
C LEU A 124 -0.62 17.99 -5.42
N THR A 125 -1.81 17.47 -5.09
CA THR A 125 -2.52 17.85 -3.86
C THR A 125 -1.71 17.50 -2.62
N ASN A 126 -1.05 16.34 -2.57
CA ASN A 126 -0.17 15.99 -1.46
C ASN A 126 1.03 16.94 -1.33
N GLY A 127 1.71 17.25 -2.43
CA GLY A 127 2.87 18.15 -2.42
C GLY A 127 2.50 19.58 -2.00
N PHE A 128 1.58 20.21 -2.74
CA PHE A 128 1.16 21.58 -2.45
C PHE A 128 0.36 21.69 -1.16
N GLY A 129 -0.52 20.72 -0.91
CA GLY A 129 -1.39 20.70 0.26
C GLY A 129 -0.60 20.61 1.56
N VAL A 130 0.43 19.76 1.65
CA VAL A 130 1.27 19.65 2.85
C VAL A 130 2.01 20.95 3.14
N ILE A 131 2.56 21.60 2.11
CA ILE A 131 3.26 22.89 2.26
C ILE A 131 2.29 23.99 2.71
N TRP A 132 1.14 24.08 2.06
CA TRP A 132 0.12 25.08 2.38
C TRP A 132 -0.43 24.90 3.80
N MET A 133 -0.73 23.65 4.17
CA MET A 133 -1.21 23.28 5.51
C MET A 133 -0.21 23.64 6.59
N ARG A 134 1.09 23.34 6.40
CA ARG A 134 2.14 23.67 7.37
C ARG A 134 2.34 25.18 7.55
N LYS A 135 2.10 25.98 6.50
CA LYS A 135 2.15 27.45 6.60
C LYS A 135 0.96 28.03 7.37
N ARG A 136 -0.20 27.36 7.34
CA ARG A 136 -1.46 27.91 7.88
C ARG A 136 -1.82 27.37 9.26
N PHE A 137 -1.43 26.14 9.57
CA PHE A 137 -1.83 25.40 10.78
C PHE A 137 -0.62 24.89 11.56
N THR A 138 -0.79 24.76 12.87
CA THR A 138 0.22 24.13 13.74
C THR A 138 0.24 22.62 13.53
N GLU A 139 1.37 21.98 13.88
CA GLU A 139 1.55 20.53 13.73
C GLU A 139 0.49 19.71 14.48
N GLN A 140 0.07 20.20 15.65
CA GLN A 140 -0.98 19.57 16.46
C GLN A 140 -2.35 19.60 15.77
N THR A 141 -2.72 20.73 15.15
CA THR A 141 -3.97 20.85 14.38
C THR A 141 -3.96 19.92 13.16
N LEU A 142 -2.82 19.79 12.49
CA LEU A 142 -2.65 18.89 11.36
C LEU A 142 -2.85 17.42 11.73
N LEU A 143 -2.28 16.99 12.85
CA LEU A 143 -2.48 15.64 13.39
C LEU A 143 -3.93 15.39 13.77
N LEU A 144 -4.59 16.37 14.42
CA LEU A 144 -6.00 16.27 14.80
C LEU A 144 -6.90 16.09 13.58
N ILE A 145 -6.69 16.89 12.53
CA ILE A 145 -7.44 16.77 11.27
C ILE A 145 -7.23 15.38 10.66
N GLY A 146 -5.98 14.90 10.60
CA GLY A 146 -5.67 13.54 10.10
C GLY A 146 -6.38 12.44 10.90
N MET A 147 -6.40 12.55 12.22
CA MET A 147 -7.09 11.60 13.09
C MET A 147 -8.61 11.63 12.91
N ILE A 148 -9.22 12.81 12.81
CA ILE A 148 -10.68 12.94 12.60
C ILE A 148 -11.09 12.30 11.28
N PHE A 149 -10.40 12.63 10.18
CA PHE A 149 -10.68 12.04 8.87
C PHE A 149 -10.58 10.51 8.90
N PHE A 150 -9.57 9.97 9.60
CA PHE A 150 -9.40 8.53 9.71
C PHE A 150 -10.48 7.85 10.54
N VAL A 151 -10.86 8.43 11.69
CA VAL A 151 -11.95 7.89 12.51
C VAL A 151 -13.25 7.91 11.73
N SER A 152 -13.56 9.01 11.02
CA SER A 152 -14.75 9.10 10.18
C SER A 152 -14.77 8.07 9.06
N LEU A 153 -13.64 7.88 8.35
CA LEU A 153 -13.53 6.87 7.29
C LEU A 153 -13.59 5.44 7.83
N SER A 154 -12.96 5.19 8.98
CA SER A 154 -12.99 3.88 9.64
C SER A 154 -14.39 3.53 10.14
N PHE A 155 -15.12 4.50 10.70
CA PHE A 155 -16.52 4.31 11.10
C PHE A 155 -17.44 4.10 9.89
N LEU A 156 -17.24 4.81 8.79
CA LEU A 156 -18.03 4.59 7.56
C LEU A 156 -17.77 3.19 6.97
N TYR A 157 -16.54 2.69 7.10
CA TYR A 157 -16.14 1.40 6.54
C TYR A 157 -16.52 0.22 7.44
N PHE A 158 -16.26 0.28 8.75
CA PHE A 158 -16.59 -0.79 9.71
C PHE A 158 -18.02 -0.71 10.25
N GLY A 159 -18.61 0.48 10.33
CA GLY A 159 -20.00 0.65 10.79
C GLY A 159 -21.03 0.01 9.86
N ASN A 160 -20.68 -0.20 8.58
CA ASN A 160 -21.51 -0.92 7.61
C ASN A 160 -21.33 -2.46 7.65
N GLU A 161 -20.35 -3.01 8.39
CA GLU A 161 -20.21 -4.47 8.57
C GLU A 161 -20.90 -4.99 9.85
N ILE A 162 -21.45 -4.11 10.70
CA ILE A 162 -22.07 -4.46 12.00
C ILE A 162 -23.63 -4.41 11.96
N CYS A 163 -24.24 -4.08 10.81
CA CYS A 163 -25.69 -4.19 10.59
C CYS A 163 -26.03 -5.31 9.63
#